data_AF-A0A257JGL3-F1
#
_entry.id   AF-A0A257JGL3-F1
#
_cell.length_a   1.000
_cell.length_b   1.000
_cell.length_c   1.000
_cell.angle_alpha   90.00
_cell.angle_beta   90.00
_cell.angle_gamma   90.00
#
_symmetry.space_group_name_H-M   'P 1'
#
loop_
_entity.id
_entity.type
_entity.pdbx_description
1 polymer ?
#
loop_
_entity_poly.entity_id
_entity_poly.type
_entity_poly.pdbx_seq_one_letter_code
_entity_poly.pdbx_strand_id
1 'polypeptide(L)'
;ISALTTAQAAALTTAQNVALTNDQIGALEVQDISAMSMTQVAAFSTDDYNLMSGAQQAALTAVSPIILDLDGNGVKTLSAAEGVQFDLTGTGNVGQYGWVGQGDGLLVRDINSDGVVNDGRELFGAATQLANGHSAGNGYVAMADLDTNHDGKLDASDAAFSQLKVWVDGNHDGKTDLGELHGLVDFGITSLSLGHVASDRTDNGNAVALVGSYETGDGQTHEMADVWFAKARSEAPPPQITDLLADAPSDLHLPTASAGQTAQPVVVAATEATS
;
A
#
# COMPACT_ATOMS: atom_id res chain seq x y z
N ILE A 1 -21.24 -3.46 -15.60
CA ILE A 1 -20.16 -4.39 -15.21
C ILE A 1 -20.42 -4.68 -13.73
N SER A 2 -20.56 -5.94 -13.33
CA SER A 2 -20.73 -6.27 -11.91
C SER A 2 -19.35 -6.19 -11.27
N ALA A 3 -19.17 -5.30 -10.29
CA ALA A 3 -17.94 -5.23 -9.52
C ALA A 3 -17.71 -6.58 -8.82
N LEU A 4 -16.45 -7.03 -8.77
CA LEU A 4 -16.10 -8.18 -7.94
C LEU A 4 -16.42 -7.82 -6.49
N THR A 5 -16.81 -8.82 -5.70
CA THR A 5 -16.78 -8.64 -4.25
C THR A 5 -15.33 -8.77 -3.76
N THR A 6 -15.02 -8.15 -2.63
CA THR A 6 -13.69 -8.22 -2.01
C THR A 6 -13.23 -9.66 -1.75
N ALA A 7 -14.16 -10.56 -1.42
CA ALA A 7 -13.88 -11.98 -1.27
C ALA A 7 -13.55 -12.67 -2.62
N GLN A 8 -14.21 -12.27 -3.70
CA GLN A 8 -13.93 -12.79 -5.05
C GLN A 8 -12.57 -12.28 -5.56
N ALA A 9 -12.24 -11.02 -5.32
CA ALA A 9 -10.94 -10.45 -5.68
C ALA A 9 -9.78 -11.13 -4.91
N ALA A 10 -9.95 -11.36 -3.61
CA ALA A 10 -8.99 -12.09 -2.79
C ALA A 10 -8.79 -13.55 -3.24
N ALA A 11 -9.81 -14.18 -3.83
CA ALA A 11 -9.79 -15.57 -4.27
C ALA A 11 -9.22 -15.80 -5.69
N LEU A 12 -8.89 -14.73 -6.44
CA LEU A 12 -8.38 -14.89 -7.81
C LEU A 12 -7.03 -15.62 -7.84
N THR A 13 -6.88 -16.60 -8.71
CA THR A 13 -5.57 -17.21 -8.98
C THR A 13 -4.71 -16.29 -9.83
N THR A 14 -3.38 -16.52 -9.84
CA THR A 14 -2.45 -15.77 -10.70
C THR A 14 -2.82 -15.89 -12.19
N ALA A 15 -3.28 -17.07 -12.62
CA ALA A 15 -3.76 -17.29 -13.99
C ALA A 15 -5.05 -16.50 -14.30
N GLN A 16 -5.93 -16.31 -13.31
CA GLN A 16 -7.14 -15.51 -13.46
C GLN A 16 -6.83 -14.00 -13.49
N ASN A 17 -5.82 -13.53 -12.73
CA ASN A 17 -5.36 -12.15 -12.80
C ASN A 17 -4.80 -11.79 -14.18
N VAL A 18 -3.97 -12.66 -14.76
CA VAL A 18 -3.45 -12.50 -16.13
C VAL A 18 -4.56 -12.53 -17.19
N ALA A 19 -5.72 -13.11 -16.88
CA ALA A 19 -6.86 -13.21 -17.78
C ALA A 19 -7.87 -12.05 -17.63
N LEU A 20 -7.64 -11.10 -16.71
CA LEU A 20 -8.50 -9.92 -16.58
C LEU A 20 -8.35 -9.00 -17.79
N THR A 21 -9.46 -8.44 -18.25
CA THR A 21 -9.48 -7.44 -19.32
C THR A 21 -9.23 -6.04 -18.77
N ASN A 22 -8.81 -5.11 -19.65
CA ASN A 22 -8.57 -3.71 -19.30
C ASN A 22 -9.78 -3.06 -18.59
N ASP A 23 -11.00 -3.34 -19.06
CA ASP A 23 -12.24 -2.83 -18.45
C ASP A 23 -12.51 -3.42 -17.06
N GLN A 24 -12.07 -4.66 -16.81
CA GLN A 24 -12.20 -5.32 -15.51
C GLN A 24 -11.16 -4.81 -14.52
N ILE A 25 -9.92 -4.57 -14.97
CA ILE A 25 -8.85 -3.97 -14.17
C ILE A 25 -9.23 -2.56 -13.73
N GLY A 26 -9.74 -1.74 -14.67
CA GLY A 26 -10.21 -0.39 -14.36
C GLY A 26 -11.42 -0.36 -13.41
N ALA A 27 -12.20 -1.44 -13.35
CA ALA A 27 -13.37 -1.58 -12.49
C ALA A 27 -13.09 -2.18 -11.10
N LEU A 28 -11.85 -2.59 -10.80
CA LEU A 28 -11.47 -3.10 -9.47
C LEU A 28 -11.56 -1.98 -8.43
N GLU A 29 -12.24 -2.21 -7.31
CA GLU A 29 -12.22 -1.23 -6.25
C GLU A 29 -10.89 -1.28 -5.48
N VAL A 30 -10.48 -0.16 -4.89
CA VAL A 30 -9.27 -0.09 -4.04
C VAL A 30 -9.32 -1.14 -2.92
N GLN A 31 -10.52 -1.39 -2.40
CA GLN A 31 -10.79 -2.39 -1.37
C GLN A 31 -10.53 -3.81 -1.87
N ASP A 32 -10.89 -4.12 -3.12
CA ASP A 32 -10.65 -5.42 -3.76
C ASP A 32 -9.15 -5.68 -3.96
N ILE A 33 -8.43 -4.66 -4.42
CA ILE A 33 -6.98 -4.75 -4.64
C ILE A 33 -6.23 -4.90 -3.31
N SER A 34 -6.66 -4.18 -2.26
CA SER A 34 -6.07 -4.30 -0.92
C SER A 34 -6.25 -5.70 -0.29
N ALA A 35 -7.18 -6.50 -0.82
CA ALA A 35 -7.43 -7.88 -0.41
C ALA A 35 -6.65 -8.92 -1.23
N MET A 36 -5.95 -8.51 -2.30
CA MET A 36 -5.08 -9.38 -3.09
C MET A 36 -3.76 -9.66 -2.37
N SER A 37 -3.19 -10.84 -2.62
CA SER A 37 -1.86 -11.22 -2.13
C SER A 37 -0.73 -10.72 -3.03
N MET A 38 0.50 -10.69 -2.52
CA MET A 38 1.69 -10.29 -3.30
C MET A 38 1.88 -11.11 -4.59
N THR A 39 1.50 -12.39 -4.61
CA THR A 39 1.57 -13.22 -5.83
C THR A 39 0.52 -12.82 -6.87
N GLN A 40 -0.67 -12.40 -6.43
CA GLN A 40 -1.73 -11.88 -7.31
C GLN A 40 -1.35 -10.51 -7.85
N VAL A 41 -0.77 -9.66 -7.01
CA VAL A 41 -0.17 -8.37 -7.38
C VAL A 41 0.94 -8.55 -8.42
N ALA A 42 1.87 -9.47 -8.17
CA ALA A 42 2.98 -9.77 -9.08
C ALA A 42 2.53 -10.43 -10.40
N ALA A 43 1.28 -10.88 -10.48
CA ALA A 43 0.71 -11.44 -11.71
C ALA A 43 0.15 -10.36 -12.66
N PHE A 44 0.01 -9.10 -12.21
CA PHE A 44 -0.30 -8.00 -13.10
C PHE A 44 0.92 -7.59 -13.92
N SER A 45 0.72 -7.36 -15.22
CA SER A 45 1.77 -6.87 -16.10
C SER A 45 2.02 -5.37 -15.91
N THR A 46 3.11 -4.86 -16.46
CA THR A 46 3.39 -3.41 -16.51
C THR A 46 2.31 -2.63 -17.25
N ASP A 47 1.68 -3.24 -18.27
CA ASP A 47 0.59 -2.62 -19.02
C ASP A 47 -0.68 -2.52 -18.17
N ASP A 48 -0.97 -3.54 -17.35
CA ASP A 48 -2.10 -3.52 -16.40
C ASP A 48 -1.92 -2.44 -15.32
N TYR A 49 -0.69 -2.30 -14.81
CA TYR A 49 -0.35 -1.27 -13.84
C TYR A 49 -0.59 0.14 -14.39
N ASN A 50 -0.24 0.40 -15.66
CA ASN A 50 -0.43 1.69 -16.32
C ASN A 50 -1.91 2.03 -16.62
N LEU A 51 -2.81 1.04 -16.58
CA LEU A 51 -4.25 1.21 -16.76
C LEU A 51 -5.01 1.50 -15.46
N MET A 52 -4.39 1.21 -14.31
CA MET A 52 -4.97 1.46 -12.99
C MET A 52 -4.95 2.96 -12.65
N SER A 53 -5.94 3.40 -11.87
CA SER A 53 -5.90 4.70 -11.20
C SER A 53 -4.80 4.74 -10.14
N GLY A 54 -4.35 5.93 -9.76
CA GLY A 54 -3.31 6.09 -8.71
C GLY A 54 -3.68 5.42 -7.38
N ALA A 55 -4.97 5.39 -7.02
CA ALA A 55 -5.44 4.73 -5.80
C ALA A 55 -5.42 3.18 -5.92
N GLN A 56 -5.70 2.65 -7.12
CA GLN A 56 -5.60 1.21 -7.39
C GLN A 56 -4.14 0.75 -7.43
N GLN A 57 -3.24 1.55 -8.03
CA GLN A 57 -1.80 1.31 -8.01
C GLN A 57 -1.25 1.29 -6.59
N ALA A 58 -1.65 2.26 -5.76
CA ALA A 58 -1.26 2.32 -4.34
C ALA A 58 -1.78 1.12 -3.53
N ALA A 59 -2.96 0.59 -3.85
CA ALA A 59 -3.47 -0.63 -3.23
C ALA A 59 -2.75 -1.90 -3.75
N LEU A 60 -2.30 -1.89 -5.00
CA LEU A 60 -1.56 -2.98 -5.63
C LEU A 60 -0.17 -3.11 -4.99
N THR A 61 0.47 -1.97 -4.76
CA THR A 61 1.70 -1.87 -3.99
C THR A 61 1.36 -2.01 -2.51
N ALA A 62 1.14 -3.24 -2.06
CA ALA A 62 1.04 -3.58 -0.64
C ALA A 62 2.10 -2.78 0.13
N VAL A 63 1.64 -2.08 1.16
CA VAL A 63 2.41 -0.96 1.71
C VAL A 63 3.73 -1.47 2.26
N SER A 64 4.80 -0.80 1.84
CA SER A 64 6.14 -1.08 2.32
C SER A 64 6.55 -0.04 3.34
N PRO A 65 7.32 -0.38 4.38
CA PRO A 65 8.06 0.62 5.12
C PRO A 65 9.58 0.49 4.95
N ILE A 66 10.31 1.56 5.27
CA ILE A 66 11.76 1.55 5.44
C ILE A 66 12.11 0.87 6.78
N ILE A 67 12.91 -0.19 6.71
CA ILE A 67 13.54 -0.86 7.85
C ILE A 67 15.02 -0.46 7.91
N LEU A 68 15.49 -0.18 9.13
CA LEU A 68 16.89 0.09 9.47
C LEU A 68 17.49 -1.14 10.15
N ASP A 69 18.63 -1.63 9.64
CA ASP A 69 19.42 -2.70 10.26
C ASP A 69 20.24 -2.16 11.45
N LEU A 70 19.71 -2.25 12.66
CA LEU A 70 20.31 -1.58 13.84
C LEU A 70 21.42 -2.41 14.50
N ASP A 71 21.48 -3.72 14.25
CA ASP A 71 22.46 -4.62 14.85
C ASP A 71 23.58 -5.07 13.89
N GLY A 72 23.48 -4.70 12.62
CA GLY A 72 24.49 -4.92 11.59
C GLY A 72 24.47 -6.33 11.00
N ASN A 73 23.37 -7.06 11.13
CA ASN A 73 23.21 -8.42 10.61
C ASN A 73 22.42 -8.49 9.27
N GLY A 74 22.10 -7.32 8.72
CA GLY A 74 21.27 -7.09 7.54
C GLY A 74 19.78 -7.10 7.89
N VAL A 75 18.97 -6.41 7.10
CA VAL A 75 17.52 -6.27 7.35
C VAL A 75 16.83 -7.65 7.47
N LYS A 76 16.15 -7.84 8.60
CA LYS A 76 15.33 -9.01 8.97
C LYS A 76 13.87 -8.64 9.11
N THR A 77 13.03 -9.64 8.86
CA THR A 77 11.58 -9.51 8.91
C THR A 77 10.94 -10.71 9.59
N LEU A 78 9.71 -10.57 10.03
CA LEU A 78 8.83 -11.66 10.44
C LEU A 78 7.88 -12.03 9.31
N SER A 79 7.51 -13.30 9.23
CA SER A 79 6.50 -13.76 8.28
C SER A 79 5.13 -13.16 8.61
N ALA A 80 4.19 -13.14 7.67
CA ALA A 80 2.85 -12.63 7.95
C ALA A 80 2.11 -13.41 9.05
N ALA A 81 2.45 -14.68 9.25
CA ALA A 81 1.87 -15.49 10.33
C ALA A 81 2.41 -15.11 11.72
N GLU A 82 3.60 -14.53 11.78
CA GLU A 82 4.31 -14.17 13.02
C GLU A 82 4.38 -12.66 13.25
N GLY A 83 4.01 -11.85 12.24
CA GLY A 83 3.97 -10.40 12.35
C GLY A 83 2.71 -9.91 13.04
N VAL A 84 2.25 -8.72 12.65
CA VAL A 84 1.29 -7.94 13.46
C VAL A 84 -0.01 -7.65 12.72
N GLN A 85 -1.02 -7.26 13.49
CA GLN A 85 -2.23 -6.63 12.96
C GLN A 85 -2.04 -5.12 12.94
N PHE A 86 -1.90 -4.53 11.76
CA PHE A 86 -1.63 -3.09 11.60
C PHE A 86 -2.42 -2.52 10.44
N ASP A 87 -2.81 -1.25 10.53
CA ASP A 87 -3.36 -0.51 9.38
C ASP A 87 -2.21 0.08 8.57
N LEU A 88 -1.53 -0.78 7.82
CA LEU A 88 -0.42 -0.36 6.97
C LEU A 88 -0.89 0.56 5.83
N THR A 89 -2.18 0.62 5.55
CA THR A 89 -2.75 1.40 4.44
C THR A 89 -3.26 2.78 4.83
N GLY A 90 -3.37 3.07 6.13
CA GLY A 90 -3.99 4.31 6.63
C GLY A 90 -5.48 4.44 6.28
N THR A 91 -6.18 3.32 6.07
CA THR A 91 -7.60 3.31 5.66
C THR A 91 -8.57 3.12 6.83
N GLY A 92 -8.06 2.89 8.04
CA GLY A 92 -8.77 2.46 9.23
C GLY A 92 -9.00 0.95 9.31
N ASN A 93 -8.53 0.16 8.35
CA ASN A 93 -8.68 -1.30 8.33
C ASN A 93 -7.37 -1.98 8.68
N VAL A 94 -7.38 -2.77 9.76
CA VAL A 94 -6.21 -3.58 10.13
C VAL A 94 -6.12 -4.83 9.26
N GLY A 95 -4.91 -5.17 8.84
CA GLY A 95 -4.58 -6.44 8.21
C GLY A 95 -3.48 -7.15 8.99
N GLN A 96 -3.38 -8.47 8.84
CA GLN A 96 -2.25 -9.23 9.36
C GLN A 96 -1.11 -9.19 8.34
N TYR A 97 0.02 -8.62 8.72
CA TYR A 97 1.18 -8.42 7.84
C TYR A 97 2.43 -9.09 8.41
N GLY A 98 3.41 -9.33 7.54
CA GLY A 98 4.79 -9.49 7.97
C GLY A 98 5.25 -8.23 8.68
N TRP A 99 6.35 -8.33 9.42
CA TRP A 99 6.80 -7.22 10.25
C TRP A 99 8.31 -7.08 10.26
N VAL A 100 8.82 -6.02 10.89
CA VAL A 100 10.25 -5.88 11.16
C VAL A 100 10.71 -6.97 12.12
N GLY A 101 11.90 -7.52 11.89
CA GLY A 101 12.50 -8.55 12.73
C GLY A 101 13.16 -7.98 13.98
N GLN A 102 13.46 -8.85 14.94
CA GLN A 102 14.20 -8.45 16.15
C GLN A 102 15.60 -7.95 15.79
N GLY A 103 16.01 -6.84 16.41
CA GLY A 103 17.31 -6.21 16.16
C GLY A 103 17.25 -5.04 15.17
N ASP A 104 16.13 -4.90 14.46
CA ASP A 104 15.88 -3.84 13.48
C ASP A 104 14.78 -2.88 13.94
N GLY A 105 14.56 -1.81 13.19
CA GLY A 105 13.49 -0.86 13.46
C GLY A 105 12.89 -0.23 12.22
N LEU A 106 11.65 0.22 12.34
CA LEU A 106 10.94 0.94 11.28
C LEU A 106 11.30 2.43 11.34
N LEU A 107 11.62 3.03 10.18
CA LEU A 107 11.74 4.48 10.09
C LEU A 107 10.34 5.10 10.06
N VAL A 108 10.09 6.03 10.97
CA VAL A 108 8.77 6.63 11.18
C VAL A 108 8.86 8.14 11.35
N ARG A 109 7.74 8.81 11.10
CA ARG A 109 7.50 10.20 11.48
C ARG A 109 6.08 10.32 11.99
N ASP A 110 5.94 10.66 13.25
CA ASP A 110 4.67 11.02 13.88
C ASP A 110 4.18 12.36 13.28
N ILE A 111 3.35 12.27 12.24
CA ILE A 111 2.90 13.42 11.45
C ILE A 111 1.90 14.25 12.25
N ASN A 112 1.07 13.59 13.05
CA ASN A 112 -0.01 14.22 13.78
C ASN A 112 0.44 14.74 15.18
N SER A 113 1.66 14.38 15.60
CA SER A 113 2.30 14.73 16.87
C SER A 113 1.56 14.26 18.12
N ASP A 114 0.88 13.11 18.05
CA ASP A 114 0.18 12.48 19.19
C ASP A 114 1.09 11.54 20.01
N GLY A 115 2.32 11.30 19.55
CA GLY A 115 3.31 10.46 20.20
C GLY A 115 3.18 8.97 19.89
N VAL A 116 2.30 8.57 18.97
CA VAL A 116 1.99 7.19 18.61
C VAL A 116 2.13 7.03 17.10
N VAL A 117 2.71 5.92 16.65
CA VAL A 117 2.64 5.51 15.24
C VAL A 117 1.47 4.55 15.12
N ASN A 118 0.37 5.02 14.53
CA ASN A 118 -0.90 4.27 14.55
C ASN A 118 -1.31 3.70 13.19
N ASP A 119 -0.73 4.19 12.09
CA ASP A 119 -0.97 3.66 10.75
C ASP A 119 0.18 3.93 9.77
N GLY A 120 0.08 3.34 8.58
CA GLY A 120 1.12 3.40 7.55
C GLY A 120 1.42 4.79 6.98
N ARG A 121 0.61 5.82 7.26
CA ARG A 121 0.92 7.21 6.85
C ARG A 121 2.07 7.80 7.67
N GLU A 122 2.32 7.24 8.84
CA GLU A 122 3.39 7.65 9.77
C GLU A 122 4.64 6.78 9.61
N LEU A 123 4.59 5.76 8.75
CA LEU A 123 5.75 5.02 8.26
C LEU A 123 6.29 5.68 6.98
N PHE A 124 7.57 5.45 6.67
CA PHE A 124 8.14 5.84 5.37
C PHE A 124 7.98 4.72 4.36
N GLY A 125 7.14 4.92 3.36
CA GLY A 125 6.62 3.83 2.57
C GLY A 125 5.80 4.24 1.36
N ALA A 126 5.27 3.25 0.63
CA ALA A 126 4.42 3.50 -0.52
C ALA A 126 3.16 4.32 -0.20
N ALA A 127 2.63 4.18 1.03
CA ALA A 127 1.43 4.90 1.49
C ALA A 127 1.71 6.29 2.07
N THR A 128 2.97 6.68 2.28
CA THR A 128 3.30 8.00 2.85
C THR A 128 2.73 9.09 1.95
N GLN A 129 2.02 10.05 2.55
CA GLN A 129 1.50 11.20 1.83
C GLN A 129 2.60 12.25 1.66
N LEU A 130 2.91 12.56 0.40
CA LEU A 130 3.82 13.63 0.02
C LEU A 130 3.20 15.01 0.24
N ALA A 131 4.01 16.06 0.26
CA ALA A 131 3.56 17.45 0.37
C ALA A 131 2.54 17.86 -0.71
N ASN A 132 2.57 17.20 -1.88
CA ASN A 132 1.62 17.42 -2.98
C ASN A 132 0.27 16.70 -2.80
N GLY A 133 0.10 15.93 -1.72
CA GLY A 133 -1.12 15.19 -1.40
C GLY A 133 -1.21 13.79 -2.02
N HIS A 134 -0.29 13.40 -2.91
CA HIS A 134 -0.22 12.07 -3.49
C HIS A 134 0.58 11.10 -2.60
N SER A 135 0.37 9.81 -2.80
CA SER A 135 1.19 8.75 -2.19
C SER A 135 2.58 8.71 -2.81
N ALA A 136 3.59 8.39 -2.00
CA ALA A 136 4.98 8.34 -2.43
C ALA A 136 5.31 7.20 -3.40
N GLY A 137 4.57 6.08 -3.33
CA GLY A 137 4.82 4.89 -4.13
C GLY A 137 5.98 4.02 -3.65
N ASN A 138 6.94 4.58 -2.91
CA ASN A 138 7.95 3.86 -2.12
C ASN A 138 8.54 4.77 -1.03
N GLY A 139 9.24 4.19 -0.05
CA GLY A 139 9.83 4.88 1.09
C GLY A 139 10.99 5.82 0.75
N TYR A 140 11.78 5.54 -0.30
CA TYR A 140 12.84 6.45 -0.74
C TYR A 140 12.29 7.73 -1.36
N VAL A 141 11.19 7.65 -2.11
CA VAL A 141 10.47 8.83 -2.62
C VAL A 141 9.85 9.61 -1.46
N ALA A 142 9.31 8.92 -0.45
CA ALA A 142 8.79 9.56 0.76
C ALA A 142 9.88 10.33 1.51
N MET A 143 11.08 9.74 1.63
CA MET A 143 12.24 10.40 2.22
C MET A 143 12.72 11.59 1.37
N ALA A 144 12.74 11.46 0.04
CA ALA A 144 13.19 12.53 -0.86
C ALA A 144 12.33 13.80 -0.80
N ASP A 145 11.05 13.70 -0.40
CA ASP A 145 10.17 14.85 -0.17
C ASP A 145 10.63 15.71 1.02
N LEU A 146 11.49 15.16 1.88
CA LEU A 146 12.03 15.82 3.07
C LEU A 146 13.44 16.39 2.87
N ASP A 147 14.09 16.05 1.75
CA ASP A 147 15.42 16.53 1.38
C ASP A 147 15.29 17.96 0.83
N THR A 148 15.48 18.93 1.73
CA THR A 148 15.26 20.35 1.46
C THR A 148 16.44 21.02 0.77
N ASN A 149 17.64 20.47 0.91
CA ASN A 149 18.84 20.99 0.29
C ASN A 149 19.18 20.26 -1.04
N HIS A 150 18.45 19.19 -1.35
CA HIS A 150 18.56 18.34 -2.53
C HIS A 150 19.96 17.73 -2.73
N ASP A 151 20.61 17.35 -1.64
CA ASP A 151 21.95 16.74 -1.68
C ASP A 151 21.93 15.21 -1.75
N GLY A 152 20.75 14.59 -1.74
CA GLY A 152 20.58 13.15 -1.90
C GLY A 152 20.67 12.36 -0.59
N LYS A 153 20.59 13.03 0.55
CA LYS A 153 20.50 12.40 1.88
C LYS A 153 19.55 13.20 2.77
N LEU A 154 19.06 12.56 3.83
CA LEU A 154 18.44 13.25 4.94
C LEU A 154 19.44 13.34 6.09
N ASP A 155 19.80 14.55 6.48
CA ASP A 155 20.67 14.81 7.63
C ASP A 155 20.27 16.07 8.41
N ALA A 156 21.11 16.52 9.34
CA ALA A 156 20.84 17.69 10.18
C ALA A 156 20.65 19.01 9.39
N SER A 157 20.97 19.02 8.09
CA SER A 157 20.69 20.14 7.17
C SER A 157 19.22 20.22 6.78
N ASP A 158 18.45 19.15 6.97
CA ASP A 158 17.03 19.06 6.64
C ASP A 158 16.13 19.33 7.85
N ALA A 159 15.17 20.22 7.66
CA ALA A 159 14.30 20.68 8.73
C ALA A 159 13.50 19.54 9.39
N ALA A 160 13.15 18.51 8.62
CA ALA A 160 12.38 17.37 9.11
C ALA A 160 13.23 16.27 9.76
N PHE A 161 14.56 16.28 9.63
CA PHE A 161 15.42 15.20 10.11
C PHE A 161 15.28 14.96 11.62
N SER A 162 15.18 16.05 12.40
CA SER A 162 14.98 15.97 13.85
C SER A 162 13.62 15.40 14.29
N GLN A 163 12.66 15.27 13.37
CA GLN A 163 11.34 14.71 13.62
C GLN A 163 11.29 13.20 13.33
N LEU A 164 12.29 12.68 12.63
CA LEU A 164 12.39 11.26 12.31
C LEU A 164 12.67 10.46 13.58
N LYS A 165 12.03 9.30 13.66
CA LYS A 165 12.20 8.35 14.75
C LYS A 165 12.41 6.95 14.20
N VAL A 166 12.91 6.08 15.07
CA VAL A 166 12.93 4.63 14.85
C VAL A 166 11.92 4.00 15.79
N TRP A 167 11.03 3.20 15.24
CA TRP A 167 10.14 2.36 16.04
C TRP A 167 10.73 0.95 16.14
N VAL A 168 11.13 0.59 17.36
CA VAL A 168 11.55 -0.76 17.73
C VAL A 168 10.42 -1.40 18.50
N ASP A 169 9.56 -2.12 17.78
CA ASP A 169 8.44 -2.88 18.34
C ASP A 169 8.98 -4.13 19.07
N GLY A 170 9.23 -3.99 20.36
CA GLY A 170 9.95 -5.01 21.13
C GLY A 170 9.08 -6.21 21.49
N ASN A 171 7.77 -5.98 21.63
CA ASN A 171 6.81 -7.02 21.94
C ASN A 171 6.15 -7.64 20.68
N HIS A 172 6.39 -7.02 19.51
CA HIS A 172 5.87 -7.41 18.19
C HIS A 172 4.33 -7.45 18.17
N ASP A 173 3.67 -6.46 18.76
CA ASP A 173 2.22 -6.37 18.80
C ASP A 173 1.63 -5.31 17.85
N GLY A 174 2.50 -4.57 17.14
CA GLY A 174 2.11 -3.55 16.18
C GLY A 174 1.52 -2.30 16.82
N LYS A 175 1.74 -2.06 18.11
CA LYS A 175 1.33 -0.83 18.79
C LYS A 175 2.55 -0.12 19.32
N THR A 176 2.56 1.19 19.22
CA THR A 176 3.59 1.98 19.87
C THR A 176 3.41 1.96 21.38
N ASP A 177 4.31 1.29 22.08
CA ASP A 177 4.39 1.32 23.54
C ASP A 177 5.42 2.33 24.07
N LEU A 178 5.33 2.65 25.37
CA LEU A 178 6.28 3.53 26.03
C LEU A 178 7.69 2.93 25.97
N GLY A 179 8.60 3.66 25.31
CA GLY A 179 10.00 3.28 25.18
C GLY A 179 10.35 2.56 23.88
N GLU A 180 9.40 2.39 22.96
CA GLU A 180 9.65 1.79 21.64
C GLU A 180 9.94 2.80 20.52
N LEU A 181 9.55 4.06 20.72
CA LEU A 181 9.92 5.16 19.84
C LEU A 181 11.20 5.83 20.33
N HIS A 182 12.19 5.83 19.44
CA HIS A 182 13.53 6.36 19.69
C HIS A 182 13.88 7.44 18.68
N GLY A 183 14.71 8.40 19.06
CA GLY A 183 15.28 9.33 18.11
C GLY A 183 16.39 8.67 17.29
N LEU A 184 16.64 9.15 16.07
CA LEU A 184 17.79 8.71 15.26
C LEU A 184 19.13 8.79 16.03
N VAL A 185 19.28 9.81 16.87
CA VAL A 185 20.47 10.03 17.71
C VAL A 185 20.70 8.93 18.75
N ASP A 186 19.65 8.22 19.19
CA ASP A 186 19.77 7.13 20.16
C ASP A 186 20.54 5.93 19.57
N PHE A 187 20.52 5.79 18.25
CA PHE A 187 21.29 4.82 17.47
C PHE A 187 22.54 5.42 16.82
N GLY A 188 22.87 6.68 17.14
CA GLY A 188 23.99 7.39 16.54
C GLY A 188 23.83 7.69 15.05
N ILE A 189 22.63 7.58 14.50
CA ILE A 189 22.35 7.82 13.07
C ILE A 189 22.50 9.31 12.77
N THR A 190 23.34 9.61 11.78
CA THR A 190 23.66 10.99 11.37
C THR A 190 23.18 11.34 9.97
N SER A 191 22.96 10.35 9.10
CA SER A 191 22.56 10.56 7.70
C SER A 191 21.83 9.33 7.17
N LEU A 192 20.75 9.54 6.40
CA LEU A 192 20.04 8.51 5.64
C LEU A 192 20.23 8.78 4.14
N SER A 193 20.82 7.85 3.39
CA SER A 193 21.03 8.04 1.94
C SER A 193 19.73 7.87 1.15
N LEU A 194 19.43 8.75 0.19
CA LEU A 194 18.34 8.53 -0.76
C LEU A 194 18.74 7.57 -1.90
N GLY A 195 20.03 7.31 -2.06
CA GLY A 195 20.57 6.38 -3.04
C GLY A 195 20.26 4.93 -2.65
N HIS A 196 19.70 4.17 -3.59
CA HIS A 196 19.30 2.78 -3.40
C HIS A 196 19.43 1.97 -4.69
N VAL A 197 19.42 0.65 -4.54
CA VAL A 197 19.43 -0.32 -5.64
C VAL A 197 18.25 -1.26 -5.51
N ALA A 198 17.70 -1.69 -6.64
CA ALA A 198 16.69 -2.74 -6.66
C ALA A 198 17.29 -4.08 -6.24
N SER A 199 16.50 -4.89 -5.53
CA SER A 199 16.87 -6.22 -5.07
C SER A 199 15.74 -7.21 -5.32
N ASP A 200 16.10 -8.47 -5.54
CA ASP A 200 15.21 -9.63 -5.61
C ASP A 200 15.16 -10.41 -4.28
N ARG A 201 15.78 -9.87 -3.22
CA ARG A 201 15.87 -10.51 -1.92
C ARG A 201 14.48 -10.64 -1.29
N THR A 202 14.21 -11.83 -0.77
CA THR A 202 13.03 -12.09 0.05
C THR A 202 13.49 -12.60 1.42
N ASP A 203 12.78 -12.20 2.46
CA ASP A 203 12.98 -12.66 3.83
C ASP A 203 11.61 -12.95 4.44
N ASN A 204 11.41 -14.18 4.93
CA ASN A 204 10.13 -14.63 5.53
C ASN A 204 8.87 -14.34 4.71
N GLY A 205 9.00 -14.30 3.37
CA GLY A 205 7.90 -14.03 2.43
C GLY A 205 7.71 -12.54 2.12
N ASN A 206 8.42 -11.65 2.80
CA ASN A 206 8.47 -10.21 2.53
C ASN A 206 9.52 -9.93 1.45
N ALA A 207 9.26 -8.97 0.57
CA ALA A 207 10.21 -8.58 -0.46
C ALA A 207 11.03 -7.37 0.01
N VAL A 208 12.34 -7.55 0.11
CA VAL A 208 13.29 -6.48 0.42
C VAL A 208 13.70 -5.86 -0.91
N ALA A 209 12.90 -4.93 -1.44
CA ALA A 209 12.95 -4.63 -2.87
C ALA A 209 13.84 -3.43 -3.24
N LEU A 210 14.02 -2.46 -2.34
CA LEU A 210 14.96 -1.35 -2.55
C LEU A 210 15.91 -1.29 -1.36
N VAL A 211 17.22 -1.43 -1.62
CA VAL A 211 18.25 -1.47 -0.58
C VAL A 211 19.17 -0.28 -0.73
N GLY A 212 19.35 0.46 0.35
CA GLY A 212 20.24 1.60 0.47
C GLY A 212 21.00 1.54 1.79
N SER A 213 21.35 2.69 2.33
CA SER A 213 22.18 2.74 3.54
C SER A 213 21.96 3.99 4.39
N TYR A 214 22.32 3.87 5.66
CA TYR A 214 22.49 5.01 6.55
C TYR A 214 23.90 5.04 7.14
N GLU A 215 24.30 6.20 7.65
CA GLU A 215 25.59 6.40 8.32
C GLU A 215 25.40 6.83 9.76
N THR A 216 26.27 6.30 10.63
CA THR A 216 26.36 6.65 12.05
C THR A 216 27.54 7.58 12.34
N GLY A 217 27.49 8.27 13.48
CA GLY A 217 28.50 9.28 13.86
C GLY A 217 29.92 8.75 14.07
N ASP A 218 30.11 7.43 14.16
CA ASP A 218 31.40 6.75 14.16
C ASP A 218 31.94 6.45 12.74
N GLY A 219 31.20 6.83 11.70
CA GLY A 219 31.55 6.65 10.29
C GLY A 219 31.22 5.27 9.73
N GLN A 220 30.48 4.43 10.46
CA GLN A 220 30.01 3.15 9.93
C GLN A 220 28.80 3.35 9.00
N THR A 221 28.68 2.46 8.02
CA THR A 221 27.57 2.41 7.08
C THR A 221 26.79 1.12 7.32
N HIS A 222 25.47 1.26 7.46
CA HIS A 222 24.55 0.18 7.77
C HIS A 222 23.49 0.03 6.68
N GLU A 223 22.90 -1.15 6.58
CA GLU A 223 21.83 -1.40 5.61
C GLU A 223 20.54 -0.70 6.04
N MET A 224 19.80 -0.18 5.08
CA MET A 224 18.38 0.07 5.24
C MET A 224 17.66 -0.31 3.97
N ALA A 225 16.41 -0.70 4.08
CA ALA A 225 15.67 -1.15 2.92
C ALA A 225 14.20 -0.82 2.99
N ASP A 226 13.62 -0.58 1.81
CA ASP A 226 12.19 -0.52 1.61
C ASP A 226 11.65 -1.94 1.42
N VAL A 227 10.80 -2.38 2.35
CA VAL A 227 10.37 -3.77 2.47
C VAL A 227 8.88 -3.90 2.27
N TRP A 228 8.48 -4.63 1.23
CA TRP A 228 7.10 -4.96 0.95
C TRP A 228 6.66 -6.13 1.81
N PHE A 229 5.92 -5.85 2.88
CA PHE A 229 5.43 -6.87 3.80
C PHE A 229 4.36 -7.75 3.18
N ALA A 230 4.53 -9.07 3.31
CA ALA A 230 3.51 -10.02 2.95
C ALA A 230 2.26 -9.83 3.82
N LYS A 231 1.07 -9.93 3.22
CA LYS A 231 -0.20 -9.96 3.93
C LYS A 231 -0.65 -11.41 4.14
N ALA A 232 -1.05 -11.77 5.35
CA ALA A 232 -1.59 -13.10 5.62
C ALA A 232 -2.90 -13.29 4.86
N ARG A 233 -3.08 -14.47 4.27
CA ARG A 233 -4.36 -14.84 3.66
C ARG A 233 -5.32 -15.32 4.74
N SER A 234 -6.59 -14.96 4.63
CA SER A 234 -7.63 -15.86 5.13
C SER A 234 -7.65 -17.06 4.18
N GLU A 235 -7.33 -18.26 4.65
CA GLU A 235 -7.56 -19.48 3.87
C GLU A 235 -9.06 -19.63 3.63
N ALA A 236 -9.55 -19.16 2.48
CA ALA A 236 -10.83 -19.63 1.97
C ALA A 236 -10.64 -21.11 1.58
N PRO A 237 -11.63 -22.00 1.87
CA PRO A 237 -11.59 -23.37 1.39
C PRO A 237 -11.34 -23.37 -0.13
N PRO A 238 -10.56 -24.32 -0.67
CA PRO A 238 -10.37 -24.41 -2.11
C PRO A 238 -11.74 -24.43 -2.80
N PRO A 239 -11.95 -23.61 -3.85
CA PRO A 239 -13.23 -23.55 -4.53
C PRO A 239 -13.62 -24.96 -4.97
N GLN A 240 -14.82 -25.37 -4.60
CA GLN A 240 -15.32 -26.68 -4.95
C GLN A 240 -15.75 -26.65 -6.42
N ILE A 241 -15.77 -27.80 -7.10
CA ILE A 241 -16.27 -27.89 -8.49
C ILE A 241 -17.71 -27.33 -8.60
N THR A 242 -18.47 -27.33 -7.51
CA THR A 242 -19.80 -26.72 -7.40
C THR A 242 -19.80 -25.19 -7.51
N ASP A 243 -18.70 -24.50 -7.13
CA ASP A 243 -18.61 -23.04 -7.18
C ASP A 243 -18.36 -22.54 -8.61
N LEU A 244 -17.71 -23.34 -9.47
CA LEU A 244 -17.55 -23.07 -10.91
C LEU A 244 -18.82 -23.39 -11.74
N LEU A 245 -19.75 -24.14 -11.15
CA LEU A 245 -20.99 -24.58 -11.78
C LEU A 245 -22.23 -23.87 -11.21
N ALA A 246 -22.04 -22.93 -10.27
CA ALA A 246 -23.12 -22.13 -9.73
C ALA A 246 -23.60 -21.13 -10.78
N ASP A 247 -24.90 -21.15 -11.08
CA ASP A 247 -25.54 -20.11 -11.90
C ASP A 247 -25.32 -18.74 -11.26
N ALA A 248 -25.16 -17.70 -12.10
CA ALA A 248 -25.06 -16.33 -11.64
C ALA A 248 -26.24 -15.99 -10.70
N PRO A 249 -26.02 -15.25 -9.59
CA PRO A 249 -27.09 -14.93 -8.64
C PRO A 249 -28.25 -14.23 -9.36
N SER A 250 -29.48 -14.69 -9.07
CA SER A 250 -30.71 -14.33 -9.79
C SER A 250 -31.32 -12.99 -9.34
N ASP A 251 -30.57 -12.25 -8.52
CA ASP A 251 -31.00 -11.05 -7.80
C ASP A 251 -30.95 -9.79 -8.70
N LEU A 252 -30.54 -9.93 -9.97
CA LEU A 252 -30.56 -8.91 -11.00
C LEU A 252 -31.93 -8.81 -11.70
N HIS A 253 -32.99 -8.51 -10.95
CA HIS A 253 -34.19 -7.93 -11.56
C HIS A 253 -34.07 -6.40 -11.54
N LEU A 254 -33.76 -5.81 -12.69
CA LEU A 254 -34.06 -4.41 -12.95
C LEU A 254 -35.59 -4.22 -12.88
N PRO A 255 -36.13 -3.15 -12.27
CA PRO A 255 -37.54 -2.83 -12.44
C PRO A 255 -37.77 -2.56 -13.94
N THR A 256 -38.73 -3.27 -14.51
CA THR A 256 -39.13 -3.09 -15.91
C THR A 256 -39.58 -1.64 -16.14
N ALA A 257 -38.93 -0.95 -17.07
CA ALA A 257 -39.40 0.33 -17.55
C ALA A 257 -40.82 0.14 -18.12
N SER A 258 -41.79 0.82 -17.49
CA SER A 258 -43.16 0.93 -18.00
C SER A 258 -43.12 1.54 -19.39
N ALA A 259 -43.62 0.81 -20.39
CA ALA A 259 -43.78 1.30 -21.74
C ALA A 259 -44.66 2.56 -21.73
N GLY A 260 -44.08 3.65 -22.25
CA GLY A 260 -44.73 4.94 -22.36
C GLY A 260 -46.07 4.87 -23.09
N GLN A 261 -47.06 5.47 -22.43
CA GLN A 261 -47.97 6.45 -22.98
C GLN A 261 -47.99 6.60 -24.51
N THR A 262 -49.17 6.32 -25.04
CA THR A 262 -49.69 6.67 -26.36
C THR A 262 -49.24 8.05 -26.87
N ALA A 263 -48.70 8.07 -28.08
CA ALA A 263 -48.49 9.29 -28.86
C ALA A 263 -49.85 9.97 -29.15
N GLN A 264 -50.00 11.22 -28.73
CA GLN A 264 -50.98 12.17 -29.29
C GLN A 264 -50.28 13.08 -30.32
N PRO A 265 -50.92 13.42 -31.45
CA PRO A 265 -50.33 14.29 -32.45
C PRO A 265 -50.36 15.76 -32.01
N VAL A 266 -49.22 16.45 -32.11
CA VAL A 266 -49.15 17.91 -31.96
C VAL A 266 -49.63 18.56 -33.25
N VAL A 267 -50.69 19.36 -33.11
CA VAL A 267 -51.29 20.20 -34.16
C VAL A 267 -50.36 21.38 -34.44
N VAL A 268 -49.98 21.58 -35.71
CA VAL A 268 -49.29 22.79 -36.17
C VAL A 268 -50.34 23.86 -36.44
N ALA A 269 -50.40 24.88 -35.58
CA ALA A 269 -51.16 26.10 -35.83
C ALA A 269 -50.19 27.20 -36.28
N ALA A 270 -50.16 27.48 -37.58
CA ALA A 270 -49.61 28.71 -38.12
C ALA A 270 -50.68 29.81 -38.01
N THR A 271 -50.36 30.85 -37.27
CA THR A 271 -51.11 32.11 -37.21
C THR A 271 -51.01 32.86 -38.54
N GLU A 272 -52.14 33.13 -39.18
CA GLU A 272 -52.30 34.18 -40.19
C GLU A 272 -52.32 35.56 -39.54
N ALA A 273 -51.66 36.54 -40.16
CA ALA A 273 -52.00 37.95 -40.04
C ALA A 273 -51.65 38.69 -41.35
N THR A 274 -52.65 39.43 -41.87
CA THR A 274 -52.63 40.42 -42.97
C THR A 274 -52.58 39.84 -44.40
N SER A 275 -53.53 40.09 -45.31
CA SER A 275 -54.53 41.18 -45.47
C SER A 275 -55.90 40.65 -45.93
#